data_AF-A0A132AG77-F1
#
_entry.id   AF-A0A132AG77-F1
#
_cell.length_a   1.000
_cell.length_b   1.000
_cell.length_c   1.000
_cell.angle_alpha   90.00
_cell.angle_beta   90.00
_cell.angle_gamma   90.00
#
_symmetry.space_group_name_H-M   'P 1'
#
loop_
_entity.id
_entity.type
_entity.pdbx_description
1 polymer ?
#
loop_
_entity_poly.entity_id
_entity_poly.type
_entity_poly.pdbx_seq_one_letter_code
_entity_poly.pdbx_strand_id
1 'polypeptide(L)'
;MKSESIHKYSQKILNTSNTNQNNLINSNHHHSSNDVRNVMLYGIPIVSLLMDGQERLCLAQISNTLLKNFSYNEIHNRRVALGITCVQCTPVQLELLRRAGAMPVSSRRCGMITKREAERLCKSFLAETEPPKLPETFSFDVYHSCAWGCRGSFTPSRYNSSRF
;
A
#
# COMPACT_ATOMS: atom_id res chain seq x y z
N MET A 1 -15.61 17.18 10.85
CA MET A 1 -15.90 17.61 9.46
C MET A 1 -14.96 16.93 8.44
N LYS A 2 -14.72 15.61 8.53
CA LYS A 2 -13.90 14.85 7.55
C LYS A 2 -14.52 13.48 7.19
N SER A 3 -15.74 13.19 7.64
CA SER A 3 -16.40 11.89 7.48
C SER A 3 -17.36 11.81 6.28
N GLU A 4 -17.73 12.93 5.66
CA GLU A 4 -18.79 12.94 4.64
C GLU A 4 -18.31 12.67 3.21
N SER A 5 -17.00 12.70 2.95
CA SER A 5 -16.47 12.50 1.58
C SER A 5 -16.35 11.02 1.18
N ILE A 6 -16.46 10.08 2.12
CA ILE A 6 -16.30 8.64 1.86
C ILE A 6 -17.63 8.02 1.41
N HIS A 7 -18.77 8.52 1.92
CA HIS A 7 -20.08 7.93 1.64
C HIS A 7 -20.66 8.26 0.25
N LYS A 8 -20.16 9.31 -0.43
CA LYS A 8 -20.59 9.64 -1.80
C LYS A 8 -19.90 8.82 -2.88
N TYR A 9 -18.77 8.18 -2.59
CA TYR A 9 -18.09 7.31 -3.56
C TYR A 9 -18.79 5.96 -3.72
N SER A 10 -19.46 5.47 -2.67
CA SER A 10 -20.12 4.15 -2.66
C SER A 10 -21.44 4.09 -3.45
N GLN A 11 -22.05 5.23 -3.81
CA GLN A 11 -23.39 5.27 -4.42
C GLN A 11 -23.38 5.45 -5.95
N LYS A 12 -22.19 5.58 -6.59
CA LYS A 12 -22.09 5.66 -8.06
C LYS A 12 -21.69 4.34 -8.74
N ILE A 13 -21.51 3.27 -7.97
CA ILE A 13 -21.17 1.93 -8.45
C ILE A 13 -22.34 1.00 -8.19
N LEU A 14 -23.47 1.19 -8.90
CA LEU A 14 -24.51 0.14 -8.93
C LEU A 14 -25.38 0.14 -10.17
N ASN A 15 -25.35 1.16 -11.03
CA ASN A 15 -26.14 1.13 -12.26
C ASN A 15 -25.34 1.71 -13.42
N THR A 16 -24.77 0.83 -14.27
CA THR A 16 -24.81 0.94 -15.73
C THR A 16 -24.30 -0.38 -16.32
N SER A 17 -25.27 -1.25 -16.60
CA SER A 17 -25.42 -2.02 -17.84
C SER A 17 -24.33 -3.01 -18.27
N ASN A 18 -24.70 -4.29 -18.06
CA ASN A 18 -24.45 -5.41 -18.96
C ASN A 18 -24.44 -5.03 -20.45
N THR A 19 -23.37 -5.42 -21.15
CA THR A 19 -23.44 -6.03 -22.49
C THR A 19 -22.18 -6.85 -22.73
N ASN A 20 -22.36 -8.16 -22.97
CA ASN A 20 -21.65 -9.04 -23.92
C ASN A 20 -20.10 -8.88 -24.01
N GLN A 21 -19.28 -9.92 -23.86
CA GLN A 21 -19.27 -11.12 -24.69
C GLN A 21 -18.16 -12.07 -24.20
N ASN A 22 -18.43 -13.36 -24.30
CA ASN A 22 -17.46 -14.45 -24.20
C ASN A 22 -16.20 -14.18 -25.03
N ASN A 23 -15.03 -14.57 -24.51
CA ASN A 23 -14.01 -15.23 -25.32
C ASN A 23 -12.98 -15.94 -24.43
N LEU A 24 -13.10 -17.27 -24.39
CA LEU A 24 -11.96 -18.16 -24.15
C LEU A 24 -10.95 -17.91 -25.27
N ILE A 25 -9.81 -17.29 -24.95
CA ILE A 25 -8.63 -17.37 -25.80
C ILE A 25 -7.51 -17.93 -24.93
N ASN A 26 -7.43 -19.25 -24.96
CA ASN A 26 -6.27 -20.01 -24.56
C ASN A 26 -5.18 -19.79 -25.61
N SER A 27 -4.42 -18.71 -25.47
CA SER A 27 -3.22 -18.46 -26.26
C SER A 27 -2.01 -18.66 -25.37
N ASN A 28 -1.31 -19.77 -25.61
CA ASN A 28 0.10 -19.96 -25.27
C ASN A 28 0.91 -18.82 -25.91
N HIS A 29 0.89 -17.64 -25.31
CA HIS A 29 1.74 -16.54 -25.72
C HIS A 29 3.09 -16.75 -25.05
N HIS A 30 4.09 -17.00 -25.88
CA HIS A 30 5.48 -16.77 -25.54
C HIS A 30 5.56 -15.32 -25.05
N HIS A 31 5.60 -15.17 -23.72
CA HIS A 31 5.20 -13.93 -23.07
C HIS A 31 6.31 -12.91 -23.27
N SER A 32 6.14 -12.02 -24.24
CA SER A 32 7.06 -10.92 -24.45
C SER A 32 7.04 -10.07 -23.18
N SER A 33 8.21 -9.77 -22.62
CA SER A 33 8.41 -8.94 -21.42
C SER A 33 7.99 -7.47 -21.60
N ASN A 34 7.29 -7.17 -22.69
CA ASN A 34 6.90 -5.84 -23.15
C ASN A 34 5.38 -5.67 -23.28
N ASP A 35 4.58 -6.67 -22.90
CA ASP A 35 3.12 -6.55 -22.93
C ASP A 35 2.64 -5.59 -21.83
N VAL A 36 2.02 -4.48 -22.22
CA VAL A 36 1.41 -3.51 -21.33
C VAL A 36 -0.02 -3.95 -20.99
N ARG A 37 -0.32 -4.05 -19.69
CA ARG A 37 -1.64 -4.39 -19.17
C ARG A 37 -2.11 -3.35 -18.16
N ASN A 38 -3.35 -3.47 -17.73
CA ASN A 38 -3.91 -2.67 -16.65
C ASN A 38 -4.41 -3.60 -15.53
N VAL A 39 -4.12 -3.23 -14.30
CA VAL A 39 -4.57 -3.93 -13.09
C VAL A 39 -5.35 -2.96 -12.23
N MET A 40 -6.52 -3.39 -11.76
CA MET A 40 -7.34 -2.60 -10.84
C MET A 40 -6.74 -2.65 -9.43
N LEU A 41 -6.37 -1.49 -8.89
CA LEU A 41 -5.86 -1.32 -7.53
C LEU A 41 -6.75 -0.27 -6.81
N TYR A 42 -7.50 -0.71 -5.80
CA TYR A 42 -8.51 0.12 -5.09
C TYR A 42 -9.48 0.88 -6.02
N GLY A 43 -9.89 0.26 -7.14
CA GLY A 43 -10.81 0.86 -8.10
C GLY A 43 -10.15 1.82 -9.11
N ILE A 44 -8.83 1.99 -9.08
CA ILE A 44 -8.08 2.77 -10.07
C ILE A 44 -7.32 1.81 -11.00
N PRO A 45 -7.41 1.97 -12.33
CA PRO A 45 -6.59 1.20 -13.26
C PRO A 45 -5.14 1.69 -13.21
N ILE A 46 -4.23 0.79 -12.83
CA ILE A 46 -2.78 1.04 -12.79
C ILE A 46 -2.12 0.21 -13.89
N VAL A 47 -1.18 0.84 -14.60
CA VAL A 47 -0.46 0.17 -15.68
C VAL A 47 0.50 -0.87 -15.10
N SER A 48 0.46 -2.07 -15.66
CA SER A 48 1.34 -3.18 -15.31
C SER A 48 2.13 -3.68 -16.52
N LEU A 49 3.30 -4.25 -16.25
CA LEU A 49 4.14 -4.96 -17.20
C LEU A 49 4.48 -6.33 -16.64
N LEU A 50 4.61 -7.32 -17.52
CA LEU A 50 5.10 -8.63 -17.12
C LEU A 50 6.64 -8.63 -17.13
N MET A 51 7.24 -8.87 -15.97
CA MET A 51 8.69 -9.00 -15.79
C MET A 51 8.98 -10.29 -15.03
N ASP A 52 9.84 -11.14 -15.59
CA ASP A 52 10.24 -12.42 -14.98
C ASP A 52 9.05 -13.32 -14.60
N GLY A 53 8.01 -13.34 -15.45
CA GLY A 53 6.80 -14.13 -15.22
C GLY A 53 5.86 -13.55 -14.16
N GLN A 54 6.14 -12.37 -13.61
CA GLN A 54 5.28 -11.69 -12.64
C GLN A 54 4.81 -10.33 -13.15
N GLU A 55 3.54 -10.02 -12.89
CA GLU A 55 3.00 -8.70 -13.18
C GLU A 55 3.45 -7.69 -12.14
N ARG A 56 4.06 -6.62 -12.61
CA ARG A 56 4.56 -5.53 -11.77
C ARG A 56 3.92 -4.21 -12.20
N LEU A 57 3.64 -3.37 -11.22
CA LEU A 57 2.97 -2.08 -11.36
C LEU A 57 3.99 -0.95 -11.17
N CYS A 58 3.83 0.18 -11.87
CA CYS A 58 4.73 1.33 -11.71
C CYS A 58 4.43 2.08 -10.39
N LEU A 59 5.41 2.11 -9.49
CA LEU A 59 5.31 2.77 -8.19
C LEU A 59 5.05 4.28 -8.32
N ALA A 60 5.62 4.91 -9.35
CA ALA A 60 5.41 6.34 -9.58
C ALA A 60 3.93 6.66 -9.87
N GLN A 61 3.24 5.80 -10.63
CA GLN A 61 1.81 5.96 -10.90
C GLN A 61 1.00 5.80 -9.62
N ILE A 62 1.31 4.79 -8.80
CA ILE A 62 0.65 4.56 -7.49
C ILE A 62 0.86 5.77 -6.57
N SER A 63 2.10 6.29 -6.50
CA SER A 63 2.45 7.46 -5.70
C SER A 63 1.62 8.69 -6.09
N ASN A 64 1.43 8.92 -7.38
CA ASN A 64 0.73 10.10 -7.89
C ASN A 64 -0.80 9.97 -7.84
N THR A 65 -1.33 8.75 -7.75
CA THR A 65 -2.78 8.49 -7.77
C THR A 65 -3.32 8.21 -6.38
N LEU A 66 -2.87 7.12 -5.76
CA LEU A 66 -3.39 6.63 -4.48
C LEU A 66 -2.72 7.28 -3.27
N LEU A 67 -1.44 7.64 -3.38
CA LEU A 67 -0.63 8.16 -2.27
C LEU A 67 -0.21 9.63 -2.46
N LYS A 68 -0.97 10.40 -3.27
CA LYS A 68 -0.70 11.81 -3.60
C LYS A 68 -0.44 12.71 -2.39
N ASN A 69 -1.06 12.40 -1.25
CA ASN A 69 -1.01 13.23 -0.06
C ASN A 69 0.22 12.94 0.83
N PHE A 70 1.04 11.94 0.47
CA PHE A 70 2.23 11.56 1.22
C PHE A 70 3.49 12.02 0.48
N SER A 71 4.50 12.42 1.25
CA SER A 71 5.79 12.78 0.69
C SER A 71 6.52 11.55 0.15
N TYR A 72 7.41 11.78 -0.82
CA TYR A 72 8.29 10.74 -1.34
C TYR A 72 9.09 10.04 -0.22
N ASN A 73 9.53 10.80 0.79
CA ASN A 73 10.29 10.26 1.93
C ASN A 73 9.45 9.30 2.77
N GLU A 74 8.18 9.64 3.05
CA GLU A 74 7.27 8.76 3.78
C GLU A 74 7.03 7.46 3.00
N ILE A 75 6.74 7.56 1.70
CA ILE A 75 6.52 6.41 0.82
C ILE A 75 7.76 5.53 0.77
N HIS A 76 8.95 6.13 0.66
CA HIS A 76 10.23 5.43 0.68
C HIS A 76 10.44 4.69 2.00
N ASN A 77 10.33 5.38 3.14
CA ASN A 77 10.54 4.80 4.46
C ASN A 77 9.56 3.66 4.76
N ARG A 78 8.28 3.85 4.40
CA ARG A 78 7.25 2.82 4.57
C ARG A 78 7.51 1.60 3.70
N ARG A 79 7.90 1.81 2.43
CA ARG A 79 8.30 0.73 1.52
C ARG A 79 9.46 -0.09 2.11
N VAL A 80 10.49 0.58 2.63
CA VAL A 80 11.64 -0.07 3.26
C VAL A 80 11.22 -0.85 4.51
N ALA A 81 10.41 -0.26 5.39
CA ALA A 81 9.91 -0.91 6.60
C ALA A 81 9.07 -2.17 6.31
N LEU A 82 8.34 -2.19 5.19
CA LEU A 82 7.55 -3.36 4.76
C LEU A 82 8.37 -4.43 4.02
N GLY A 83 9.66 -4.16 3.74
CA GLY A 83 10.54 -5.07 3.01
C GLY A 83 10.23 -5.19 1.51
N ILE A 84 9.65 -4.15 0.90
CA ILE A 84 9.23 -4.18 -0.51
C ILE A 84 10.41 -3.86 -1.43
N THR A 85 10.65 -4.71 -2.43
CA THR A 85 11.80 -4.58 -3.34
C THR A 85 11.42 -3.95 -4.69
N CYS A 86 12.05 -2.82 -4.99
CA CYS A 86 12.09 -2.10 -6.26
C CYS A 86 12.84 -2.80 -7.39
N VAL A 87 12.16 -3.38 -8.38
CA VAL A 87 12.79 -3.69 -9.67
C VAL A 87 12.82 -2.43 -10.53
N GLN A 88 13.95 -2.12 -11.16
CA GLN A 88 14.06 -0.98 -12.07
C GLN A 88 13.63 -1.41 -13.47
N CYS A 89 12.85 -0.56 -14.16
CA CYS A 89 12.50 -0.79 -15.56
C CYS A 89 13.74 -0.70 -16.46
N THR A 90 13.77 -1.48 -17.55
CA THR A 90 14.67 -1.20 -18.66
C THR A 90 14.24 0.08 -19.39
N PRO A 91 15.13 0.75 -20.15
CA PRO A 91 14.77 1.95 -20.90
C PRO A 91 13.59 1.73 -21.88
N VAL A 92 13.50 0.55 -22.49
CA VAL A 92 12.41 0.16 -23.41
C VAL A 92 11.07 0.09 -22.65
N GLN A 93 11.06 -0.57 -21.49
CA GLN A 93 9.87 -0.64 -20.63
C GLN A 93 9.45 0.74 -20.12
N LEU A 94 10.43 1.59 -19.80
CA LEU A 94 10.18 2.97 -19.36
C LEU A 94 9.49 3.79 -20.46
N GLU A 95 9.90 3.60 -21.72
CA GLU A 95 9.25 4.24 -22.86
C GLU A 95 7.81 3.75 -23.06
N LEU A 96 7.57 2.44 -22.93
CA LEU A 96 6.22 1.87 -22.98
C LEU A 96 5.31 2.47 -21.90
N LEU A 97 5.79 2.61 -20.67
CA LEU A 97 5.04 3.24 -19.57
C LEU A 97 4.70 4.70 -19.85
N ARG A 98 5.62 5.47 -20.46
CA ARG A 98 5.36 6.86 -20.87
C ARG A 98 4.31 6.93 -21.96
N ARG A 99 4.37 6.05 -22.97
CA ARG A 99 3.39 5.96 -24.06
C ARG A 99 2.00 5.55 -23.54
N ALA A 100 1.95 4.69 -22.53
CA ALA A 100 0.72 4.30 -21.85
C ALA A 100 0.15 5.38 -20.91
N GLY A 101 0.82 6.53 -20.74
CA GLY A 101 0.39 7.61 -19.86
C GLY A 101 0.55 7.32 -18.36
N ALA A 102 1.28 6.26 -17.98
CA ALA A 102 1.49 5.88 -16.58
C ALA A 102 2.44 6.84 -15.84
N MET A 103 3.33 7.51 -16.57
CA MET A 103 4.42 8.31 -16.02
C MET A 103 4.74 9.51 -16.93
N PRO A 104 5.07 10.69 -16.38
CA PRO A 104 5.44 11.84 -17.20
C PRO A 104 6.75 11.62 -17.96
N VAL A 105 6.87 12.26 -19.12
CA VAL A 105 8.03 12.16 -20.02
C VAL A 105 9.34 12.60 -19.32
N SER A 106 9.25 13.50 -18.36
CA SER A 106 10.39 13.99 -17.57
C SER A 106 11.01 12.95 -16.64
N SER A 107 10.26 11.91 -16.25
CA SER A 107 10.74 10.91 -15.31
C SER A 107 11.75 9.96 -15.95
N ARG A 108 12.95 9.88 -15.39
CA ARG A 108 14.07 9.06 -15.91
C ARG A 108 14.18 7.68 -15.27
N ARG A 109 13.44 7.41 -14.18
CA ARG A 109 13.46 6.16 -13.42
C ARG A 109 12.04 5.82 -12.97
N CYS A 110 11.60 4.58 -13.15
CA CYS A 110 10.42 4.03 -12.45
C CYS A 110 10.87 2.77 -11.69
N GLY A 111 10.44 2.68 -10.42
CA GLY A 111 10.51 1.45 -9.65
C GLY A 111 9.21 0.66 -9.82
N MET A 112 9.33 -0.65 -10.01
CA MET A 112 8.23 -1.56 -10.25
C MET A 112 8.08 -2.56 -9.12
N ILE A 113 6.86 -2.68 -8.61
CA ILE A 113 6.50 -3.58 -7.50
C ILE A 113 5.37 -4.51 -7.91
N THR A 114 5.28 -5.67 -7.28
CA THR A 114 4.19 -6.62 -7.53
C THR A 114 2.85 -6.09 -6.99
N LYS A 115 1.74 -6.64 -7.47
CA LYS A 115 0.39 -6.29 -7.00
C LYS A 115 0.25 -6.43 -5.48
N ARG A 116 0.74 -7.53 -4.93
CA ARG A 116 0.72 -7.81 -3.48
C ARG A 116 1.48 -6.77 -2.67
N GLU A 117 2.64 -6.32 -3.17
CA GLU A 117 3.42 -5.27 -2.53
C GLU A 117 2.71 -3.91 -2.59
N ALA A 118 2.10 -3.58 -3.73
CA ALA A 118 1.32 -2.35 -3.90
C ALA A 118 0.14 -2.27 -2.93
N GLU A 119 -0.61 -3.36 -2.79
CA GLU A 119 -1.71 -3.48 -1.84
C GLU A 119 -1.23 -3.30 -0.39
N ARG A 120 -0.13 -3.95 -0.01
CA ARG A 120 0.46 -3.81 1.34
C ARG A 120 0.91 -2.38 1.61
N LEU A 121 1.58 -1.75 0.65
CA LEU A 121 2.06 -0.38 0.78
C LEU A 121 0.88 0.58 0.98
N CYS A 122 -0.11 0.53 0.10
CA CYS A 122 -1.31 1.36 0.18
C CYS A 122 -2.07 1.10 1.49
N LYS A 123 -2.32 -0.17 1.83
CA LYS A 123 -2.98 -0.53 3.09
C LYS A 123 -2.25 0.05 4.31
N SER A 124 -0.92 0.11 4.32
CA SER A 124 -0.18 0.69 5.46
C SER A 124 -0.28 2.22 5.60
N PHE A 125 -0.70 2.91 4.55
CA PHE A 125 -0.97 4.34 4.56
C PHE A 125 -2.45 4.66 4.80
N LEU A 126 -3.35 3.83 4.24
CA LEU A 126 -4.79 4.03 4.34
C LEU A 126 -5.41 3.38 5.59
N ALA A 127 -4.81 2.32 6.11
CA ALA A 127 -5.24 1.74 7.37
C ALA A 127 -4.65 2.58 8.51
N GLU A 128 -5.46 3.45 9.08
CA GLU A 128 -5.26 3.97 10.43
C GLU A 128 -5.41 2.81 11.42
N THR A 129 -4.46 1.86 11.40
CA THR A 129 -4.27 0.99 12.56
C THR A 129 -3.48 1.84 13.55
N GLU A 130 -4.18 2.69 14.30
CA GLU A 130 -3.65 3.01 15.62
C GLU A 130 -3.39 1.64 16.28
N PRO A 131 -2.15 1.33 16.67
CA PRO A 131 -1.91 0.12 17.45
C PRO A 131 -2.89 0.15 18.62
N PRO A 132 -3.58 -0.96 18.94
CA PRO A 132 -4.59 -0.96 19.99
C PRO A 132 -3.98 -0.35 21.24
N LYS A 133 -4.42 0.86 21.59
CA LYS A 133 -3.96 1.55 22.78
C LYS A 133 -4.54 0.77 23.95
N LEU A 134 -3.67 0.36 24.87
CA LEU A 134 -4.16 -0.18 26.15
C LEU A 134 -5.03 0.90 26.82
N PRO A 135 -6.13 0.51 27.48
CA PRO A 135 -6.92 1.46 28.27
C PRO A 135 -6.02 2.26 29.21
N GLU A 136 -6.31 3.55 29.41
CA GLU A 136 -5.51 4.42 30.28
C GLU A 136 -5.47 3.92 31.73
N THR A 137 -6.49 3.16 32.13
CA THR A 137 -6.64 2.50 33.43
C THR A 137 -6.10 1.07 33.47
N PHE A 138 -5.37 0.62 32.44
CA PHE A 138 -4.77 -0.71 32.46
C PHE A 138 -3.78 -0.81 33.63
N SER A 139 -4.06 -1.72 34.56
CA SER A 139 -3.20 -2.02 35.69
C SER A 139 -3.18 -3.51 35.97
N PHE A 140 -2.06 -4.02 36.44
CA PHE A 140 -1.94 -5.40 36.89
C PHE A 140 -1.29 -5.47 38.26
N ASP A 141 -1.61 -6.52 39.01
CA ASP A 141 -1.06 -6.74 40.34
C ASP A 141 0.41 -7.19 40.23
N VAL A 142 1.26 -6.57 41.03
CA VAL A 142 2.68 -6.88 41.14
C VAL A 142 2.94 -7.40 42.54
N TYR A 143 3.60 -8.56 42.62
CA TYR A 143 4.09 -9.13 43.84
C TYR A 143 5.62 -9.05 43.87
N HIS A 144 6.18 -8.61 44.98
CA HIS A 144 7.63 -8.48 45.15
C HIS A 144 8.13 -9.39 46.27
N SER A 145 9.02 -10.33 45.92
CA SER A 145 9.53 -11.38 46.81
C SER A 145 10.64 -10.95 47.77
N CYS A 146 10.75 -9.66 48.12
CA CYS A 146 11.66 -9.20 49.19
C CYS A 146 11.24 -9.79 50.55
N ALA A 147 12.13 -9.70 51.55
CA ALA A 147 12.06 -10.31 52.88
C ALA A 147 10.70 -10.25 53.64
N TRP A 148 9.74 -9.40 53.22
CA TRP A 148 8.42 -9.26 53.84
C TRP A 148 7.22 -9.38 52.87
N GLY A 149 7.46 -9.63 51.57
CA GLY A 149 6.41 -9.83 50.56
C GLY A 149 5.45 -8.64 50.41
N CYS A 150 5.72 -7.73 49.46
CA CYS A 150 4.82 -6.60 49.19
C CYS A 150 3.95 -6.87 47.95
N ARG A 151 2.65 -6.52 48.01
CA ARG A 151 1.73 -6.47 46.87
C ARG A 151 1.44 -5.02 46.50
N GLY A 152 1.40 -4.72 45.21
CA GLY A 152 1.01 -3.40 44.69
C GLY A 152 0.33 -3.52 43.34
N SER A 153 -0.23 -2.42 42.84
CA SER A 153 -0.80 -2.34 41.49
C SER A 153 0.10 -1.49 40.60
N PHE A 154 0.48 -2.00 39.43
CA PHE A 154 1.28 -1.26 38.46
C PHE A 154 0.40 -0.74 37.34
N THR A 155 0.39 0.58 37.16
CA THR A 155 -0.35 1.28 36.10
C THR A 155 0.65 1.91 35.11
N PRO A 156 0.91 1.29 33.94
CA PRO A 156 1.94 1.76 33.00
C PRO A 156 1.74 3.21 32.52
N SER A 157 0.49 3.68 32.42
CA SER A 157 0.16 5.04 31.97
C SER A 157 0.78 6.14 32.86
N ARG A 158 1.03 5.85 34.15
CA ARG A 158 1.67 6.79 35.09
C ARG A 158 3.18 6.96 34.86
N TYR A 159 3.80 6.10 34.05
CA TYR A 159 5.26 6.05 33.85
C TYR A 159 5.68 6.31 32.40
N ASN A 160 4.81 6.96 31.60
CA ASN A 160 5.07 7.26 30.18
C ASN A 160 6.20 8.30 29.97
N SER A 161 6.48 9.17 30.95
CA SER A 161 7.52 10.19 30.80
C SER A 161 8.90 9.70 31.22
N SER A 162 9.88 9.79 30.32
CA SER A 162 11.32 9.62 30.61
C SER A 162 11.92 10.76 31.44
N ARG A 163 11.12 11.57 32.13
CA ARG A 163 11.63 12.65 32.99
C ARG A 163 11.91 12.11 34.39
N PHE A 164 13.10 11.54 34.51
CA PHE A 164 13.95 11.68 35.68
C PHE A 164 15.34 12.12 35.22
#